data_AF-A0A417FS17-F1
#
_entry.id   AF-A0A417FS17-F1
#
_cell.length_a   1.000
_cell.length_b   1.000
_cell.length_c   1.000
_cell.angle_alpha   90.00
_cell.angle_beta   90.00
_cell.angle_gamma   90.00
#
_symmetry.space_group_name_H-M   'P 1'
#
loop_
_entity.id
_entity.type
_entity.pdbx_description
1 polymer ?
#
loop_
_entity_poly.entity_id
_entity_poly.type
_entity_poly.pdbx_seq_one_letter_code
_entity_poly.pdbx_strand_id
1 'polypeptide(L)'
;MVEYYKSEKINETMIAIRSMTGEIMYLVEGQDKAVLIDTCLGVGHLRQFVENLTEKPITVLLTHGHVDHALGAPEFDEVYMNSADIEVYEKMSPLEERIGYIQANLGGNLPAFTEDDYVKPSPADFKELTDEQSLISEECISKYMHFRDILMEQW
;
A
#
# COMPACT_ATOMS: atom_id res chain seq x y z
N MET A 1 10.94 -9.70 18.65
CA MET A 1 10.43 -8.55 17.89
C MET A 1 9.64 -9.14 16.73
N VAL A 2 8.42 -8.65 16.49
CA VAL A 2 7.61 -9.15 15.37
C VAL A 2 8.24 -8.63 14.08
N GLU A 3 8.36 -9.52 13.09
CA GLU A 3 8.84 -9.16 11.76
C GLU A 3 7.64 -8.82 10.89
N TYR A 4 7.26 -7.54 10.85
CA TYR A 4 6.06 -7.08 10.14
C TYR A 4 6.17 -7.18 8.63
N TYR A 5 7.36 -6.89 8.08
CA TYR A 5 7.59 -6.78 6.64
C TYR A 5 8.92 -7.40 6.23
N LYS A 6 8.94 -7.96 5.02
CA LYS A 6 10.15 -8.41 4.30
C LYS A 6 10.17 -7.83 2.91
N SER A 7 11.34 -7.41 2.45
CA SER A 7 11.52 -6.90 1.09
C SER A 7 12.38 -7.84 0.24
N GLU A 8 12.03 -7.97 -1.04
CA GLU A 8 12.81 -8.67 -2.04
C GLU A 8 12.91 -7.81 -3.30
N LYS A 9 14.14 -7.59 -3.79
CA LYS A 9 14.35 -6.87 -5.06
C LYS A 9 13.95 -7.76 -6.22
N ILE A 10 12.94 -7.33 -6.99
CA ILE A 10 12.43 -8.07 -8.16
C ILE A 10 13.26 -7.74 -9.39
N ASN A 11 13.55 -6.47 -9.61
CA ASN A 11 14.42 -5.98 -10.68
C ASN A 11 15.07 -4.65 -10.27
N GLU A 12 15.71 -3.94 -11.21
CA GLU A 12 16.42 -2.68 -10.91
C GLU A 12 15.55 -1.60 -10.26
N THR A 13 14.27 -1.53 -10.60
CA THR A 13 13.34 -0.47 -10.20
C THR A 13 12.21 -0.95 -9.30
N MET A 14 12.06 -2.26 -9.07
CA MET A 14 10.92 -2.81 -8.33
C MET A 14 11.36 -3.67 -7.15
N ILE A 15 10.76 -3.40 -5.99
CA ILE A 15 10.92 -4.17 -4.75
C ILE A 15 9.54 -4.67 -4.32
N ALA A 16 9.41 -5.97 -4.07
CA ALA A 16 8.23 -6.54 -3.44
C ALA A 16 8.39 -6.47 -1.92
N ILE A 17 7.33 -6.06 -1.23
CA ILE A 17 7.28 -5.98 0.24
C ILE A 17 6.15 -6.89 0.71
N ARG A 18 6.50 -7.96 1.42
CA ARG A 18 5.55 -8.92 1.96
C ARG A 18 5.28 -8.65 3.43
N SER A 19 4.01 -8.62 3.81
CA SER A 19 3.57 -8.52 5.21
C SER A 19 3.71 -9.86 5.96
N MET A 20 3.55 -9.81 7.28
CA MET A 20 3.47 -11.02 8.13
C MET A 20 2.23 -11.89 7.86
N THR A 21 1.18 -11.34 7.27
CA THR A 21 -0.10 -12.02 6.95
C THR A 21 -0.20 -12.50 5.50
N GLY A 22 0.73 -12.06 4.64
CA GLY A 22 0.92 -12.62 3.29
C GLY A 22 0.66 -11.65 2.14
N GLU A 23 0.08 -10.48 2.41
CA GLU A 23 -0.10 -9.39 1.45
C GLU A 23 1.24 -8.96 0.85
N ILE A 24 1.19 -8.47 -0.39
CA ILE A 24 2.36 -8.00 -1.12
C ILE A 24 2.09 -6.60 -1.63
N MET A 25 2.89 -5.65 -1.17
CA MET A 25 2.98 -4.31 -1.72
C MET A 25 4.18 -4.24 -2.68
N TYR A 26 4.15 -3.28 -3.59
CA TYR A 26 5.26 -3.06 -4.51
C TYR A 26 5.74 -1.63 -4.43
N LEU A 27 7.04 -1.46 -4.23
CA LEU A 27 7.72 -0.17 -4.36
C LEU A 27 8.36 -0.11 -5.74
N VAL A 28 7.91 0.85 -6.56
CA VAL A 28 8.41 1.10 -7.92
C VAL A 28 9.15 2.43 -7.93
N GLU A 29 10.45 2.37 -8.16
CA GLU A 29 11.30 3.54 -8.26
C GLU A 29 11.26 4.16 -9.66
N GLY A 30 10.73 5.38 -9.73
CA GLY A 30 10.88 6.25 -10.89
C GLY A 30 12.19 7.03 -10.86
N GLN A 31 12.33 8.00 -11.77
CA GLN A 31 13.49 8.88 -11.81
C GLN A 31 13.55 9.83 -10.61
N ASP A 32 12.46 10.56 -10.34
CA ASP A 32 12.42 11.61 -9.32
C ASP A 32 11.65 11.23 -8.05
N LYS A 33 10.78 10.22 -8.13
CA LYS A 33 9.94 9.73 -7.04
C LYS A 33 9.78 8.22 -7.10
N ALA A 34 9.40 7.61 -5.98
CA ALA A 34 8.97 6.23 -5.92
C ALA A 34 7.45 6.16 -5.74
N VAL A 35 6.84 5.10 -6.25
CA VAL A 35 5.43 4.79 -6.04
C VAL A 35 5.32 3.52 -5.21
N LEU A 36 4.59 3.61 -4.10
CA LEU A 36 4.20 2.46 -3.31
C LEU A 36 2.77 2.07 -3.69
N ILE A 37 2.59 0.82 -4.12
CA ILE A 37 1.28 0.24 -4.42
C ILE A 37 0.80 -0.48 -3.17
N ASP A 38 -0.32 0.01 -2.63
CA ASP A 38 -0.96 -0.40 -1.37
C ASP A 38 -0.10 -0.18 -0.10
N THR A 39 -0.78 -0.17 1.04
CA THR A 39 -0.23 0.19 2.37
C THR A 39 -0.53 -0.83 3.46
N CYS A 40 -1.04 -2.00 3.08
CA CYS A 40 -1.32 -3.11 3.99
C CYS A 40 -2.35 -2.72 5.09
N LEU A 41 -2.30 -3.51 6.16
CA LEU A 41 -3.17 -3.51 7.34
C LEU A 41 -2.99 -2.31 8.29
N GLY A 42 -2.02 -1.42 8.04
CA GLY A 42 -1.71 -0.33 8.96
C GLY A 42 -1.22 -0.81 10.33
N VAL A 43 -0.31 -1.78 10.36
CA VAL A 43 0.36 -2.30 11.57
C VAL A 43 1.85 -2.45 11.32
N GLY A 44 2.69 -2.05 12.28
CA GLY A 44 4.15 -2.14 12.18
C GLY A 44 4.82 -1.00 11.41
N HIS A 45 4.11 0.11 11.18
CA HIS A 45 4.60 1.35 10.56
C HIS A 45 5.30 1.15 9.21
N LEU A 46 4.50 0.86 8.17
CA LEU A 46 5.00 0.57 6.82
C LEU A 46 5.83 1.74 6.26
N ARG A 47 5.46 2.99 6.55
CA ARG A 47 6.22 4.16 6.06
C ARG A 47 7.69 4.08 6.46
N GLN A 48 7.97 3.80 7.73
CA GLN A 48 9.35 3.67 8.21
C GLN A 48 10.10 2.54 7.51
N PHE A 49 9.43 1.42 7.23
CA PHE A 49 10.03 0.31 6.50
C PHE A 49 10.39 0.72 5.06
N VAL A 50 9.45 1.37 4.35
CA VAL A 50 9.62 1.79 2.95
C VAL A 50 10.67 2.91 2.79
N GLU A 51 10.76 3.85 3.74
CA GLU A 51 11.77 4.92 3.73
C GLU A 51 13.20 4.38 3.91
N ASN A 52 13.38 3.13 4.39
CA ASN A 52 14.69 2.47 4.39
C ASN A 52 15.04 1.81 3.04
N LEU A 53 14.09 1.71 2.11
CA LEU A 53 14.26 1.06 0.80
C LEU A 53 14.52 2.06 -0.33
N THR A 54 14.18 3.34 -0.15
CA THR A 54 14.40 4.41 -1.13
C THR A 54 14.62 5.75 -0.44
N GLU A 55 15.47 6.58 -1.03
CA GLU A 55 15.67 7.98 -0.60
C GLU A 55 14.73 8.95 -1.35
N LYS A 56 13.93 8.44 -2.29
CA LYS A 56 13.04 9.26 -3.12
C LYS A 56 11.75 9.61 -2.38
N PRO A 57 11.13 10.76 -2.67
CA PRO A 57 9.76 11.03 -2.25
C PRO A 57 8.81 9.89 -2.67
N ILE A 58 7.92 9.49 -1.77
CA ILE A 58 6.99 8.37 -1.97
C ILE A 58 5.59 8.92 -2.27
N THR A 59 5.01 8.50 -3.38
CA THR A 59 3.57 8.64 -3.66
C THR A 59 2.91 7.27 -3.45
N VAL A 60 1.79 7.22 -2.73
CA VAL A 60 1.02 5.98 -2.53
C VAL A 60 -0.12 5.89 -3.55
N LEU A 61 -0.28 4.71 -4.12
CA LEU A 61 -1.45 4.33 -4.91
C LEU A 61 -2.18 3.19 -4.21
N LEU A 62 -3.42 3.43 -3.83
CA LEU A 62 -4.29 2.40 -3.27
C LEU A 62 -5.10 1.76 -4.39
N THR A 63 -5.04 0.43 -4.48
CA THR A 63 -5.81 -0.33 -5.47
C THR A 63 -7.30 -0.32 -5.15
N HIS A 64 -7.66 -0.37 -3.86
CA HIS A 64 -9.03 -0.26 -3.34
C HIS A 64 -9.01 -0.09 -1.81
N GLY A 65 -10.17 0.15 -1.19
CA GLY A 65 -10.29 0.52 0.23
C GLY A 65 -10.24 -0.62 1.25
N HIS A 66 -9.92 -1.86 0.85
CA HIS A 66 -10.07 -3.02 1.74
C HIS A 66 -8.98 -3.12 2.82
N VAL A 67 -9.25 -3.94 3.85
CA VAL A 67 -8.49 -3.96 5.10
C VAL A 67 -7.00 -4.30 4.90
N ASP A 68 -6.71 -5.14 3.93
CA ASP A 68 -5.39 -5.66 3.60
C ASP A 68 -4.61 -4.76 2.63
N HIS A 69 -5.20 -3.65 2.18
CA HIS A 69 -4.58 -2.73 1.21
C HIS A 69 -4.41 -1.30 1.71
N ALA A 70 -5.33 -0.75 2.50
CA ALA A 70 -5.45 0.71 2.60
C ALA A 70 -5.10 1.34 3.96
N LEU A 71 -4.90 0.58 5.02
CA LEU A 71 -4.95 1.14 6.39
C LEU A 71 -3.61 1.66 6.90
N GLY A 72 -2.52 1.41 6.18
CA GLY A 72 -1.27 2.14 6.39
C GLY A 72 -1.24 3.53 5.76
N ALA A 73 -2.20 3.85 4.88
CA ALA A 73 -2.22 5.08 4.11
C ALA A 73 -2.12 6.38 4.94
N PRO A 74 -2.75 6.50 6.12
CA PRO A 74 -2.67 7.73 6.92
C PRO A 74 -1.25 8.11 7.38
N GLU A 75 -0.27 7.21 7.28
CA GLU A 75 1.12 7.54 7.57
C GLU A 75 1.79 8.36 6.47
N PHE A 76 1.27 8.38 5.25
CA PHE A 76 1.93 8.95 4.07
C PHE A 76 1.35 10.32 3.70
N ASP A 77 2.22 11.18 3.15
CA ASP A 77 1.86 12.58 2.85
C ASP A 77 1.09 12.73 1.52
N GLU A 78 1.31 11.82 0.56
CA GLU A 78 0.66 11.84 -0.74
C GLU A 78 0.08 10.47 -1.08
N VAL A 79 -1.25 10.37 -0.98
CA VAL A 79 -2.02 9.14 -1.21
C VAL A 79 -3.10 9.40 -2.25
N TYR A 80 -3.23 8.49 -3.22
CA TYR A 80 -4.31 8.48 -4.19
C TYR A 80 -5.19 7.24 -4.02
N MET A 81 -6.50 7.42 -4.15
CA MET A 81 -7.53 6.38 -4.15
C MET A 81 -8.63 6.77 -5.13
N ASN A 82 -9.34 5.78 -5.71
CA ASN A 82 -10.58 6.05 -6.41
C ASN A 82 -11.69 6.44 -5.41
N SER A 83 -12.44 7.52 -5.65
CA SER A 83 -13.52 7.96 -4.73
C SER A 83 -14.59 6.90 -4.48
N ALA A 84 -14.80 5.97 -5.41
CA ALA A 84 -15.74 4.86 -5.24
C ALA A 84 -15.37 3.92 -4.07
N ASP A 85 -14.11 3.93 -3.63
CA ASP A 85 -13.61 3.08 -2.55
C ASP A 85 -13.61 3.76 -1.17
N ILE A 86 -13.96 5.05 -1.08
CA ILE A 86 -13.98 5.80 0.18
C ILE A 86 -14.87 5.10 1.22
N GLU A 87 -16.08 4.69 0.83
CA GLU A 87 -17.02 4.02 1.74
C GLU A 87 -16.47 2.66 2.23
N VAL A 88 -15.73 1.93 1.38
CA VAL A 88 -15.09 0.67 1.76
C VAL A 88 -13.99 0.93 2.77
N TYR A 89 -13.13 1.91 2.51
CA TYR A 89 -12.05 2.30 3.42
C TYR A 89 -12.60 2.71 4.79
N GLU A 90 -13.62 3.57 4.84
CA GLU A 90 -14.18 4.04 6.11
C GLU A 90 -14.79 2.90 6.93
N LYS A 91 -15.43 1.93 6.28
CA LYS A 91 -15.97 0.73 6.94
C LYS A 91 -14.88 -0.19 7.47
N MET A 92 -13.75 -0.31 6.78
CA MET A 92 -12.64 -1.21 7.12
C MET A 92 -11.59 -0.56 8.05
N SER A 93 -11.61 0.77 8.20
CA SER A 93 -10.66 1.54 9.00
C SER A 93 -10.69 1.26 10.52
N PRO A 94 -11.82 0.92 11.17
CA PRO A 94 -11.84 0.62 12.60
C PRO A 94 -10.82 -0.45 13.00
N LEU A 95 -10.20 -0.27 14.18
CA LEU A 95 -9.15 -1.17 14.64
C LEU A 95 -9.63 -2.62 14.80
N GLU A 96 -10.91 -2.82 15.12
CA GLU A 96 -11.51 -4.16 15.28
C GLU A 96 -11.45 -4.98 13.99
N GLU A 97 -11.66 -4.36 12.83
CA GLU A 97 -11.61 -5.03 11.52
C GLU A 97 -10.19 -5.53 11.22
N ARG A 98 -9.19 -4.70 11.53
CA ARG A 98 -7.77 -5.04 11.35
C ARG A 98 -7.35 -6.18 12.25
N ILE A 99 -7.71 -6.10 13.53
CA ILE A 99 -7.40 -7.16 14.51
C ILE A 99 -8.07 -8.47 14.08
N GLY A 100 -9.34 -8.42 13.69
CA GLY A 100 -10.10 -9.57 13.22
C GLY A 100 -9.45 -10.21 11.98
N TYR A 101 -9.05 -9.39 11.01
CA TYR A 101 -8.35 -9.85 9.81
C TYR A 101 -7.01 -10.52 10.13
N ILE A 102 -6.19 -9.91 11.00
CA ILE A 102 -4.90 -10.48 11.39
C ILE A 102 -5.10 -11.80 12.14
N GLN A 103 -6.05 -11.85 13.07
CA GLN A 103 -6.37 -13.10 13.79
C GLN A 103 -6.79 -14.20 12.83
N ALA A 104 -7.66 -13.91 11.86
CA ALA A 104 -8.11 -14.88 10.87
C ALA A 104 -6.93 -15.44 10.04
N ASN A 105 -6.04 -14.57 9.57
CA ASN A 105 -4.91 -14.94 8.71
C ASN A 105 -3.75 -15.61 9.47
N LEU A 106 -3.65 -15.42 10.78
CA LEU A 106 -2.64 -16.06 11.64
C LEU A 106 -3.19 -17.26 12.43
N GLY A 107 -4.31 -17.83 11.99
CA GLY A 107 -4.88 -19.05 12.58
C GLY A 107 -5.38 -18.86 14.02
N GLY A 108 -5.89 -17.68 14.34
CA GLY A 108 -6.37 -17.28 15.66
C GLY A 108 -5.30 -16.76 16.62
N ASN A 109 -4.02 -16.78 16.21
CA ASN A 109 -2.93 -16.28 17.04
C ASN A 109 -2.62 -14.83 16.71
N LEU A 110 -2.98 -13.91 17.60
CA LEU A 110 -2.52 -12.52 17.49
C LEU A 110 -1.13 -12.41 18.16
N PRO A 111 -0.10 -11.91 17.47
CA PRO A 111 1.15 -11.52 18.11
C PRO A 111 0.89 -10.47 19.19
N ALA A 112 1.86 -10.28 20.09
CA ALA A 112 1.74 -9.32 21.19
C ALA A 112 1.89 -7.87 20.71
N PHE A 113 0.93 -7.40 19.92
CA PHE A 113 0.81 -6.01 19.50
C PHE A 113 0.29 -5.14 20.63
N THR A 114 0.68 -3.88 20.59
CA THR A 114 0.14 -2.77 21.36
C THR A 114 -0.66 -1.85 20.45
N GLU A 115 -1.47 -0.96 21.02
CA GLU A 115 -2.17 0.05 20.20
C GLU A 115 -1.21 0.92 19.39
N ASP A 116 0.00 1.15 19.91
CA ASP A 116 1.03 1.95 19.25
C ASP A 116 1.59 1.27 17.99
N ASP A 117 1.45 -0.04 17.84
CA ASP A 117 1.86 -0.73 16.61
C ASP A 117 0.93 -0.42 15.43
N TYR A 118 -0.26 0.14 15.69
CA TYR A 118 -1.26 0.42 14.66
C TYR A 118 -1.29 1.88 14.24
N VAL A 119 -1.46 2.08 12.94
CA VAL A 119 -1.80 3.37 12.38
C VAL A 119 -3.19 3.76 12.85
N LYS A 120 -3.35 4.96 13.42
CA LYS A 120 -4.65 5.40 13.95
C LYS A 120 -5.67 5.49 12.82
N PRO A 121 -6.90 4.97 12.99
CA PRO A 121 -7.98 5.21 12.04
C PRO A 121 -8.17 6.70 11.79
N SER A 122 -8.24 7.09 10.52
CA SER A 122 -8.53 8.45 10.10
C SER A 122 -9.53 8.41 8.93
N PRO A 123 -10.32 9.48 8.72
CA PRO A 123 -11.10 9.64 7.50
C PRO A 123 -10.23 9.53 6.24
N ALA A 124 -10.85 9.15 5.11
CA ALA A 124 -10.18 9.18 3.82
C ALA A 124 -10.02 10.63 3.35
N ASP A 125 -8.85 11.23 3.62
CA ASP A 125 -8.43 12.51 3.05
C ASP A 125 -7.39 12.25 1.95
N PHE A 126 -7.78 11.44 0.96
CA PHE A 126 -6.92 11.00 -0.13
C PHE A 126 -7.27 11.74 -1.42
N LYS A 127 -6.26 11.92 -2.28
CA LYS A 127 -6.44 12.55 -3.58
C LYS A 127 -7.18 11.61 -4.51
N GLU A 128 -8.07 12.16 -5.34
CA GLU A 128 -8.77 11.37 -6.35
C GLU A 128 -7.78 10.84 -7.39
N LEU A 129 -7.84 9.53 -7.64
CA LEU A 129 -7.17 8.89 -8.76
C LEU A 129 -8.10 8.89 -9.97
N THR A 130 -7.80 9.70 -10.98
CA THR A 130 -8.58 9.76 -12.22
C THR A 130 -7.86 9.06 -13.38
N ASP A 131 -8.63 8.73 -14.42
CA ASP A 131 -8.07 8.26 -15.69
C ASP A 131 -7.04 9.26 -16.25
N GLU A 132 -6.08 8.74 -17.03
CA GLU A 132 -5.03 9.49 -17.74
C GLU A 132 -4.02 10.23 -16.83
N GLN A 133 -4.09 10.07 -15.50
CA GLN A 133 -3.15 10.68 -14.58
C GLN A 133 -1.79 9.95 -14.58
N SER A 134 -0.76 10.59 -15.15
CA SER A 134 0.61 10.07 -15.13
C SER A 134 1.27 10.33 -13.78
N LEU A 135 1.36 9.31 -12.93
CA LEU A 135 2.03 9.39 -11.61
C LEU A 135 3.47 8.87 -11.63
N ILE A 136 3.85 8.15 -12.68
CA ILE A 136 5.21 7.71 -12.98
C ILE A 136 5.48 8.13 -14.44
N SER A 137 6.71 8.50 -14.79
CA SER A 137 7.05 8.83 -16.18
C SER A 137 6.85 7.63 -17.10
N GLU A 138 6.40 7.89 -18.34
CA GLU A 138 6.20 6.84 -19.36
C GLU A 138 7.46 6.00 -19.61
N GLU A 139 8.65 6.57 -19.40
CA GLU A 139 9.92 5.85 -19.54
C GLU A 139 10.10 4.74 -18.50
N CYS A 140 9.60 4.93 -17.26
CA CYS A 140 9.65 3.90 -16.23
C CYS A 140 8.57 2.84 -16.43
N ILE A 141 7.37 3.23 -16.87
CA ILE A 141 6.29 2.29 -17.19
C ILE A 141 6.68 1.40 -18.39
N SER A 142 7.14 2.01 -19.48
CA SER A 142 7.47 1.29 -20.73
C SER A 142 8.62 0.28 -20.62
N LYS A 143 9.51 0.43 -19.62
CA LYS A 143 10.62 -0.50 -19.40
C LYS A 143 10.26 -1.73 -18.58
N TYR A 144 9.23 -1.69 -17.73
CA TYR A 144 9.00 -2.73 -16.72
C TYR A 144 7.55 -3.18 -16.56
N MET A 145 6.60 -2.46 -17.17
CA MET A 145 5.17 -2.75 -17.15
C MET A 145 4.65 -2.57 -18.59
N HIS A 146 4.44 -3.67 -19.32
CA HIS A 146 3.68 -3.64 -20.58
C HIS A 146 2.19 -3.40 -20.27
N PHE A 147 1.85 -2.20 -19.77
CA PHE A 147 0.48 -1.82 -19.39
C PHE A 147 -0.37 -1.34 -20.56
N ARG A 148 0.23 -1.13 -21.75
CA ARG A 148 -0.53 -0.72 -22.95
C ARG A 148 -1.60 -1.74 -23.37
N ASP A 149 -1.50 -3.00 -22.92
CA ASP A 149 -2.40 -4.07 -23.36
C ASP A 149 -3.47 -4.46 -22.32
N ILE A 150 -3.48 -3.87 -21.13
CA ILE A 150 -4.41 -4.28 -20.04
C ILE A 150 -5.65 -3.38 -19.93
N LEU A 151 -5.61 -2.12 -20.40
CA LEU A 151 -6.70 -1.17 -20.17
C LEU A 151 -7.37 -0.60 -21.43
N MET A 152 -6.90 -0.94 -22.64
CA MET A 152 -7.37 -0.29 -23.87
C MET A 152 -8.26 -1.14 -24.79
N GLU A 153 -8.49 -2.44 -24.52
CA GLU A 153 -9.18 -3.28 -25.51
C GLU A 153 -10.33 -4.18 -25.06
N GLN A 154 -10.76 -4.24 -23.79
CA GLN A 154 -11.96 -5.04 -23.47
C GLN A 154 -12.79 -4.48 -22.32
N TRP A 155 -13.70 -3.55 -22.63
CA TRP A 155 -15.07 -3.47 -22.09
C TRP A 155 -16.01 -2.90 -23.16
#